data_AF-A0A075K1J3-F1
#
_entry.id   AF-A0A075K1J3-F1
#
_cell.length_a   1.000
_cell.length_b   1.000
_cell.length_c   1.000
_cell.angle_alpha   90.00
_cell.angle_beta   90.00
_cell.angle_gamma   90.00
#
_symmetry.space_group_name_H-M   'P 1'
#
loop_
_entity.id
_entity.type
_entity.pdbx_description
1 polymer ?
#
loop_
_entity_poly.entity_id
_entity_poly.type
_entity_poly.pdbx_seq_one_letter_code
_entity_poly.pdbx_strand_id
1 'polypeptide(L)'
;MAEKKVVFVAFAIEDERSRDLLKGQSLHTKSPFEYIDMSVKEAYTSEWKEHVRNRIRRSDGVIALVSKNSLASTGQKWEIACAREEKRPVLGLWIYSHDRTVIQGLKTVPWTWDAIKDFIDGL
;
A
#
# COMPACT_ATOMS: atom_id res chain seq x y z
N MET A 1 3.84 -12.91 -21.05
CA MET A 1 3.50 -11.66 -20.35
C MET A 1 3.65 -11.95 -18.88
N ALA A 2 4.34 -11.11 -18.10
CA ALA A 2 4.40 -11.31 -16.66
C ALA A 2 2.96 -11.27 -16.09
N GLU A 3 2.66 -12.12 -15.13
CA GLU A 3 1.36 -12.12 -14.47
C GLU A 3 1.23 -10.84 -13.64
N LYS A 4 0.11 -10.11 -13.80
CA LYS A 4 -0.12 -8.85 -13.08
C LYS A 4 -0.32 -9.14 -11.60
N LYS A 5 0.50 -8.53 -10.74
CA LYS A 5 0.37 -8.66 -9.29
C LYS A 5 -0.71 -7.73 -8.77
N VAL A 6 -1.58 -8.21 -7.91
CA VAL A 6 -2.62 -7.39 -7.29
C VAL A 6 -2.07 -6.85 -5.98
N VAL A 7 -2.00 -5.53 -5.83
CA VAL A 7 -1.41 -4.89 -4.65
C VAL A 7 -2.42 -3.98 -3.98
N PHE A 8 -2.62 -4.19 -2.69
CA PHE A 8 -3.44 -3.28 -1.91
C PHE A 8 -2.60 -2.09 -1.44
N VAL A 9 -3.04 -0.86 -1.71
CA VAL A 9 -2.35 0.34 -1.22
C VAL A 9 -3.07 0.90 0.00
N ALA A 10 -2.39 0.88 1.15
CA ALA A 10 -2.85 1.42 2.42
C ALA A 10 -2.25 2.82 2.64
N PHE A 11 -3.08 3.85 2.80
CA PHE A 11 -2.62 5.24 2.89
C PHE A 11 -3.55 6.06 3.80
N ALA A 12 -3.02 7.17 4.34
CA ALA A 12 -3.85 8.17 5.00
C ALA A 12 -4.55 9.03 3.94
N ILE A 13 -5.79 9.48 4.18
CA ILE A 13 -6.58 10.19 3.15
C ILE A 13 -5.90 11.51 2.73
N GLU A 14 -5.16 12.12 3.65
CA GLU A 14 -4.35 13.32 3.45
C GLU A 14 -3.20 13.09 2.45
N ASP A 15 -2.81 11.84 2.23
CA ASP A 15 -1.74 11.43 1.30
C ASP A 15 -2.28 10.90 -0.04
N GLU A 16 -3.54 11.20 -0.37
CA GLU A 16 -4.19 10.77 -1.62
C GLU A 16 -3.35 11.09 -2.87
N ARG A 17 -2.71 12.26 -2.90
CA ARG A 17 -1.85 12.67 -4.02
C ARG A 17 -0.70 11.69 -4.24
N SER A 18 -0.10 11.19 -3.18
CA SER A 18 0.98 10.20 -3.26
C SER A 18 0.45 8.85 -3.77
N ARG A 19 -0.77 8.47 -3.38
CA ARG A 19 -1.44 7.29 -3.95
C ARG A 19 -1.69 7.44 -5.45
N ASP A 20 -2.13 8.62 -5.90
CA ASP A 20 -2.34 8.90 -7.31
C ASP A 20 -1.04 8.86 -8.13
N LEU A 21 0.06 9.38 -7.57
CA LEU A 21 1.39 9.30 -8.18
C LEU A 21 1.86 7.84 -8.30
N LEU A 22 1.68 7.03 -7.25
CA LEU A 22 1.99 5.61 -7.28
C LEU A 22 1.13 4.90 -8.33
N LYS A 23 -0.17 5.19 -8.40
CA LYS A 23 -1.03 4.65 -9.46
C LYS A 23 -0.57 5.08 -10.87
N GLY A 24 -0.12 6.32 -11.05
CA GLY A 24 0.45 6.78 -12.31
C GLY A 24 1.71 5.99 -12.70
N GLN A 25 2.52 5.61 -11.72
CA GLN A 25 3.70 4.77 -11.91
C GLN A 25 3.34 3.40 -12.52
N SER A 26 2.24 2.77 -12.10
CA SER A 26 1.82 1.47 -12.65
C SER A 26 1.34 1.52 -14.10
N LEU A 27 0.94 2.70 -14.58
CA LEU A 27 0.44 2.90 -15.95
C LEU A 27 1.56 3.17 -16.97
N HIS A 28 2.79 3.37 -16.51
CA HIS A 28 3.90 3.65 -17.41
C HIS A 28 4.36 2.36 -18.12
N THR A 29 4.40 2.35 -19.45
CA THR A 29 4.77 1.18 -20.28
C THR A 29 6.22 0.69 -20.09
N LYS A 30 7.03 1.40 -19.31
CA LYS A 30 8.42 1.08 -18.99
C LYS A 30 8.60 0.66 -17.53
N SER A 31 7.51 0.58 -16.77
CA SER A 31 7.58 0.09 -15.40
C SER A 31 8.07 -1.36 -15.43
N PRO A 32 9.09 -1.72 -14.63
CA PRO A 32 9.64 -3.07 -14.65
C PRO A 32 8.70 -4.11 -14.03
N PHE A 33 7.52 -3.70 -13.59
CA PHE A 33 6.48 -4.50 -12.97
C PHE A 33 5.10 -3.92 -13.30
N GLU A 34 4.07 -4.78 -13.27
CA GLU A 34 2.67 -4.39 -13.41
C GLU A 34 1.90 -4.75 -12.13
N TYR A 35 1.09 -3.81 -11.62
CA TYR A 35 0.20 -4.11 -10.51
C TYR A 35 -1.13 -3.35 -10.54
N ILE A 36 -2.10 -3.90 -9.83
CA ILE A 36 -3.45 -3.35 -9.70
C ILE A 36 -3.65 -2.83 -8.28
N ASP A 37 -3.89 -1.51 -8.14
CA ASP A 37 -4.24 -0.86 -6.87
C ASP A 37 -5.73 -1.04 -6.53
N MET A 38 -6.03 -1.47 -5.30
CA MET A 38 -7.38 -1.71 -4.77
C MET A 38 -7.83 -0.75 -3.66
N SER A 39 -7.16 0.40 -3.50
CA SER A 39 -7.43 1.41 -2.48
C SER A 39 -8.93 1.75 -2.27
N VAL A 40 -9.28 2.08 -1.01
CA VAL A 40 -10.66 2.39 -0.58
C VAL A 40 -10.69 3.83 -0.07
N LYS A 41 -11.63 4.64 -0.56
CA LYS A 41 -11.72 6.07 -0.19
C LYS A 41 -12.61 6.35 1.03
N GLU A 42 -13.60 5.52 1.32
CA GLU A 42 -14.60 5.81 2.35
C GLU A 42 -14.95 4.60 3.21
N ALA A 43 -14.86 4.78 4.53
CA ALA A 43 -15.01 3.77 5.58
C ALA A 43 -16.32 3.91 6.38
N TYR A 44 -17.42 4.34 5.74
CA TYR A 44 -18.61 4.81 6.46
C TYR A 44 -19.74 3.78 6.65
N THR A 45 -19.59 2.51 6.29
CA THR A 45 -20.65 1.48 6.49
C THR A 45 -20.19 0.28 7.30
N SER A 46 -21.06 -0.30 8.14
CA SER A 46 -20.75 -1.46 9.00
C SER A 46 -20.03 -2.61 8.29
N GLU A 47 -20.24 -2.79 6.98
CA GLU A 47 -19.65 -3.83 6.15
C GLU A 47 -18.27 -3.47 5.54
N TRP A 48 -17.80 -2.22 5.68
CA TRP A 48 -16.60 -1.74 4.99
C TRP A 48 -15.37 -2.58 5.32
N LYS A 49 -15.18 -2.95 6.59
CA LYS A 49 -14.03 -3.76 7.04
C LYS A 49 -14.01 -5.14 6.40
N GLU A 50 -15.15 -5.78 6.20
CA GLU A 50 -15.21 -7.09 5.57
C GLU A 50 -14.85 -7.00 4.09
N HIS A 51 -15.32 -5.96 3.39
CA HIS A 51 -14.93 -5.69 2.01
C HIS A 51 -13.43 -5.41 1.89
N VAL A 52 -12.86 -4.59 2.77
CA VAL A 52 -11.42 -4.28 2.73
C VAL A 52 -10.58 -5.50 3.07
N ARG A 53 -10.98 -6.30 4.07
CA ARG A 53 -10.32 -7.57 4.39
C ARG A 53 -10.34 -8.51 3.18
N ASN A 54 -11.48 -8.64 2.50
CA ASN A 54 -11.58 -9.47 1.30
C ASN A 54 -10.66 -8.98 0.17
N ARG A 55 -10.47 -7.66 0.00
CA ARG A 55 -9.51 -7.10 -0.96
C ARG A 55 -8.07 -7.41 -0.57
N ILE A 56 -7.69 -7.17 0.68
CA ILE A 56 -6.36 -7.50 1.22
C ILE A 56 -6.08 -9.00 1.03
N ARG A 57 -7.06 -9.86 1.36
CA ARG A 57 -6.94 -11.31 1.18
C ARG A 57 -6.81 -11.74 -0.28
N ARG A 58 -7.32 -10.97 -1.23
CA ARG A 58 -7.18 -11.24 -2.68
C ARG A 58 -5.94 -10.59 -3.30
N SER A 59 -5.25 -9.72 -2.57
CA SER A 59 -3.98 -9.13 -3.02
C SER A 59 -2.83 -10.13 -2.85
N ASP A 60 -1.85 -10.02 -3.72
CA ASP A 60 -0.57 -10.70 -3.61
C ASP A 60 0.29 -10.05 -2.52
N GLY A 61 0.17 -8.73 -2.35
CA GLY A 61 0.88 -7.98 -1.31
C GLY A 61 0.25 -6.61 -1.02
N VAL A 62 0.78 -5.95 0.00
CA VAL A 62 0.31 -4.65 0.49
C VAL A 62 1.44 -3.63 0.49
N ILE A 63 1.19 -2.46 -0.08
CA ILE A 63 2.08 -1.29 0.01
C ILE A 63 1.44 -0.26 0.92
N ALA A 64 2.10 0.10 2.02
CA ALA A 64 1.68 1.15 2.92
C ALA A 64 2.45 2.44 2.61
N LEU A 65 1.73 3.51 2.27
CA LEU A 65 2.30 4.85 2.10
C LEU A 65 2.47 5.50 3.47
N VAL A 66 3.72 5.60 3.92
CA VAL A 66 4.05 6.05 5.27
C VAL A 66 4.41 7.52 5.28
N SER A 67 3.66 8.28 6.08
CA SER A 67 3.95 9.67 6.43
C SER A 67 3.55 9.95 7.88
N LYS A 68 3.78 11.17 8.35
CA LYS A 68 3.25 11.67 9.63
C LYS A 68 1.73 11.50 9.77
N ASN A 69 0.98 11.55 8.66
CA ASN A 69 -0.48 11.40 8.66
C ASN A 69 -0.88 9.94 9.00
N SER A 70 -0.01 8.97 8.70
CA SER A 70 -0.21 7.56 9.06
C SER A 70 -0.37 7.34 10.56
N LEU A 71 0.19 8.21 11.40
CA LEU A 71 0.04 8.13 12.86
C LEU A 71 -1.37 8.49 13.32
N ALA A 72 -2.13 9.27 12.55
CA ALA A 72 -3.50 9.65 12.86
C ALA A 72 -4.53 8.78 12.12
N SER A 73 -4.17 8.18 10.98
CA SER A 73 -5.08 7.38 10.17
C SER A 73 -5.45 6.05 10.82
N THR A 74 -6.67 5.95 11.37
CA THR A 74 -7.21 4.71 11.94
C THR A 74 -7.49 3.66 10.86
N GLY A 75 -7.93 4.10 9.67
CA GLY A 75 -8.15 3.24 8.51
C GLY A 75 -6.86 2.55 8.07
N GLN A 76 -5.80 3.32 7.84
CA GLN A 76 -4.51 2.76 7.42
C GLN A 76 -3.92 1.80 8.46
N LYS A 77 -4.00 2.15 9.75
CA LYS A 77 -3.54 1.25 10.82
C LYS A 77 -4.29 -0.07 10.81
N TRP A 78 -5.61 -0.03 10.63
CA TRP A 78 -6.44 -1.23 10.56
C TRP A 78 -6.09 -2.07 9.32
N GLU A 79 -5.86 -1.45 8.16
CA GLU A 79 -5.45 -2.14 6.92
C GLU A 79 -4.11 -2.86 7.08
N ILE A 80 -3.10 -2.20 7.65
CA ILE A 80 -1.79 -2.81 7.91
C ILE A 80 -1.91 -3.97 8.89
N ALA A 81 -2.71 -3.82 9.95
CA ALA A 81 -2.95 -4.91 10.91
C ALA A 81 -3.66 -6.09 10.23
N CYS A 82 -4.71 -5.83 9.45
CA CYS A 82 -5.46 -6.83 8.70
C CYS A 82 -4.55 -7.58 7.70
N ALA A 83 -3.66 -6.88 7.00
CA ALA A 83 -2.68 -7.50 6.10
C ALA A 83 -1.76 -8.48 6.83
N ARG A 84 -1.32 -8.13 8.05
CA ARG A 84 -0.51 -9.04 8.89
C ARG A 84 -1.31 -10.24 9.38
N GLU A 85 -2.56 -10.04 9.78
CA GLU A 85 -3.47 -11.13 10.17
C GLU A 85 -3.69 -12.12 9.01
N GLU A 86 -3.90 -11.59 7.80
CA GLU A 86 -4.06 -12.36 6.56
C GLU A 86 -2.72 -12.89 5.99
N LYS A 87 -1.61 -12.68 6.71
CA LYS A 87 -0.24 -13.09 6.34
C LYS A 87 0.20 -12.60 4.95
N ARG A 88 -0.28 -11.42 4.54
CA ARG A 88 0.11 -10.79 3.29
C ARG A 88 1.45 -10.06 3.46
N PRO A 89 2.39 -10.16 2.51
CA PRO A 89 3.61 -9.36 2.53
C PRO A 89 3.26 -7.86 2.55
N VAL A 90 3.90 -7.09 3.44
CA VAL A 90 3.66 -5.66 3.58
C VAL A 90 4.96 -4.88 3.43
N LEU A 91 4.98 -3.92 2.50
CA LEU A 91 6.06 -2.96 2.32
C LEU A 91 5.60 -1.56 2.78
N GLY A 92 6.35 -0.91 3.66
CA GLY A 92 6.19 0.51 3.92
C GLY A 92 7.04 1.35 2.96
N LEU A 93 6.49 2.44 2.43
CA LEU A 93 7.20 3.42 1.63
C LEU A 93 7.12 4.80 2.26
N TRP A 94 8.25 5.43 2.57
CA TRP A 94 8.26 6.85 2.93
C TRP A 94 7.98 7.68 1.68
N ILE A 95 6.84 8.39 1.71
CA ILE A 95 6.36 9.16 0.55
C ILE A 95 6.89 10.59 0.48
N TYR A 96 7.51 11.09 1.54
CA TYR A 96 8.15 12.41 1.58
C TYR A 96 9.63 12.30 1.93
N SER A 97 10.47 13.10 1.27
CA SER A 97 11.93 13.00 1.35
C SER A 97 12.48 13.15 2.78
N HIS A 98 11.84 14.01 3.58
CA HIS A 98 12.26 14.37 4.94
C HIS A 98 11.42 13.67 6.03
N ASP A 99 10.46 12.83 5.65
CA ASP A 99 9.63 12.10 6.58
C ASP A 99 10.22 10.71 6.84
N ARG A 100 10.42 10.38 8.11
CA ARG A 100 10.91 9.07 8.57
C ARG A 100 9.99 8.48 9.62
N THR A 101 8.69 8.73 9.49
CA THR A 101 7.67 8.16 10.36
C THR A 101 7.82 6.65 10.41
N VAL A 102 7.79 6.10 11.62
CA VAL A 102 7.95 4.67 11.87
C VAL A 102 6.60 4.09 12.29
N ILE A 103 6.15 3.07 11.57
CA ILE A 103 5.02 2.24 11.96
C ILE A 103 5.58 0.95 12.56
N GLN A 104 5.24 0.67 13.82
CA GLN A 104 5.79 -0.47 14.55
C GLN A 104 5.53 -1.80 13.82
N GLY A 105 6.60 -2.58 13.63
CA GLY A 105 6.56 -3.87 12.94
C GLY A 105 6.40 -3.79 11.41
N LEU A 106 6.46 -2.60 10.81
CA LEU A 106 6.42 -2.41 9.36
C LEU A 106 7.81 -2.03 8.87
N LYS A 107 8.39 -2.86 7.99
CA LYS A 107 9.61 -2.48 7.28
C LYS A 107 9.28 -1.36 6.31
N THR A 108 9.83 -0.18 6.57
CA THR A 108 9.61 1.02 5.75
C THR A 108 10.91 1.43 5.08
N VAL A 109 10.86 1.71 3.79
CA VAL A 109 12.00 2.10 2.96
C VAL A 109 11.69 3.36 2.15
N PRO A 110 12.70 4.07 1.63
CA PRO A 110 12.45 5.22 0.76
C PRO A 110 11.70 4.81 -0.50
N TRP A 111 10.76 5.65 -0.97
CA TRP A 111 10.08 5.43 -2.24
C TRP A 111 11.08 5.56 -3.39
N THR A 112 11.46 4.40 -3.93
CA THR A 112 12.33 4.25 -5.09
C THR A 112 11.77 3.19 -6.02
N TRP A 113 12.19 3.21 -7.28
CA TRP A 113 11.82 2.19 -8.25
C TRP A 113 12.28 0.80 -7.83
N ASP A 114 13.53 0.69 -7.38
CA ASP A 114 14.13 -0.59 -6.98
C ASP A 114 13.39 -1.20 -5.80
N ALA A 115 13.03 -0.39 -4.78
CA ALA A 115 12.27 -0.87 -3.63
C ALA A 115 10.90 -1.47 -4.00
N ILE A 116 10.19 -0.84 -4.94
CA ILE A 116 8.90 -1.36 -5.39
C ILE A 116 9.11 -2.59 -6.27
N LYS A 117 10.06 -2.55 -7.21
CA LYS A 117 10.38 -3.67 -8.09
C LYS A 117 10.74 -4.92 -7.28
N ASP A 118 11.69 -4.81 -6.35
CA ASP A 118 12.13 -5.92 -5.51
C ASP A 118 11.00 -6.50 -4.67
N PHE A 119 10.07 -5.65 -4.22
CA PHE A 119 8.89 -6.11 -3.53
C PHE A 119 7.95 -6.89 -4.45
N ILE A 120 7.60 -6.33 -5.62
CA ILE A 120 6.67 -6.98 -6.56
C ILE A 120 7.24 -8.29 -7.12
N ASP A 121 8.54 -8.33 -7.41
CA ASP A 121 9.24 -9.55 -7.87
C ASP A 121 9.28 -10.63 -6.77
N GLY A 122 9.15 -10.24 -5.50
CA GLY A 122 9.14 -11.14 -4.35
C GLY A 122 7.75 -11.63 -3.90
N LEU A 123 6.66 -11.19 -4.55
CA LEU A 123 5.28 -11.62 -4.28
C LEU A 123 4.92 -12.87 -5.09
#